data_AF-A0AAV5F367-F1
#
_entry.id   AF-A0AAV5F367-F1
#
_cell.length_a   1.000
_cell.length_b   1.000
_cell.length_c   1.000
_cell.angle_alpha   90.00
_cell.angle_beta   90.00
_cell.angle_gamma   90.00
#
_symmetry.space_group_name_H-M   'P 1'
#
loop_
_entity.id
_entity.type
_entity.pdbx_description
1 polymer ?
#
loop_
_entity_poly.entity_id
_entity_poly.type
_entity_poly.pdbx_seq_one_letter_code
_entity_poly.pdbx_strand_id
1 'polypeptide(L)' 'MDGGREARVSRYREKRRTRLFSKKIRYEVRKLNAEKRPRMKGRFVKRATAGGGASVAIAGLA' A
#
# COMPACT_ATOMS: atom_id res chain seq x y z
N MET A 1 -3.80 4.59 44.17
CA MET A 1 -3.54 3.64 43.06
C MET A 1 -3.90 4.37 41.77
N ASP A 2 -3.09 5.35 41.37
CA ASP A 2 -3.52 6.36 40.37
C ASP A 2 -2.53 6.58 39.22
N GLY A 3 -1.39 5.87 39.21
CA GLY A 3 -0.39 5.97 38.13
C GLY A 3 -0.83 5.37 36.79
N GLY A 4 -1.86 4.51 36.78
CA GLY A 4 -2.34 3.84 35.56
C GLY A 4 -3.09 4.77 34.60
N ARG A 5 -3.76 5.82 35.10
CA ARG A 5 -4.42 6.81 34.25
C ARG A 5 -3.40 7.79 33.67
N GLU A 6 -2.53 8.32 34.52
CA GLU A 6 -1.49 9.28 34.13
C GLU A 6 -0.55 8.70 33.08
N ALA A 7 -0.10 7.45 33.26
CA ALA A 7 0.74 6.75 32.28
C ALA A 7 0.04 6.59 30.91
N ARG A 8 -1.26 6.26 30.89
CA ARG A 8 -2.04 6.16 29.64
C ARG A 8 -2.22 7.50 28.95
N VAL A 9 -2.51 8.56 29.71
CA VAL A 9 -2.68 9.93 29.19
C VAL A 9 -1.35 10.46 28.64
N SER A 10 -0.23 10.23 29.33
CA SER A 10 1.10 10.61 28.86
C SER A 10 1.43 9.93 27.52
N ARG A 11 1.25 8.60 27.43
CA ARG A 11 1.44 7.84 26.18
C ARG A 11 0.55 8.35 25.04
N TYR A 12 -0.69 8.75 25.34
CA TYR A 12 -1.59 9.33 24.34
C TYR A 12 -1.06 10.67 23.80
N ARG A 13 -0.62 11.58 24.70
CA ARG A 13 -0.09 12.90 24.32
C ARG A 13 1.18 12.76 23.46
N GLU A 14 2.08 11.87 23.84
CA GLU A 14 3.30 11.59 23.09
C GLU A 14 2.99 11.01 21.70
N LYS A 15 2.13 9.99 21.62
CA LYS A 15 1.66 9.43 20.34
C LYS A 15 0.96 10.47 19.47
N ARG A 16 0.23 11.43 20.07
CA ARG A 16 -0.45 12.52 19.33
C ARG A 16 0.55 13.47 18.71
N ARG A 17 1.62 13.82 19.43
CA ARG A 17 2.69 14.72 18.96
C ARG A 17 3.46 14.15 17.78
N THR A 18 3.63 12.82 17.73
CA THR A 18 4.42 12.12 16.70
C THR A 18 3.58 11.53 15.56
N ARG A 19 2.29 11.90 15.44
CA ARG A 19 1.45 11.41 14.34
C ARG A 19 1.97 11.91 13.01
N LEU A 20 2.16 10.99 12.08
CA LEU A 20 2.50 11.30 10.71
C LEU A 20 1.20 11.42 9.90
N PHE A 21 0.89 12.62 9.42
CA PHE A 21 -0.28 12.88 8.56
C PHE A 21 0.02 12.75 7.08
N SER A 22 1.30 12.78 6.70
CA SER A 22 1.72 12.52 5.33
C SER A 22 1.59 11.05 4.97
N LYS A 23 1.48 10.76 3.67
CA LYS A 23 1.33 9.40 3.16
C LYS A 23 2.62 8.60 3.40
N LYS A 24 2.58 7.63 4.33
CA LYS A 24 3.68 6.67 4.54
C LYS A 24 3.47 5.39 3.76
N ILE A 25 4.41 5.04 2.89
CA ILE A 25 4.46 3.72 2.24
C ILE A 25 5.25 2.78 3.14
N ARG A 26 4.60 1.75 3.69
CA ARG A 26 5.26 0.77 4.57
C ARG A 26 5.87 -0.42 3.83
N TYR A 27 5.22 -0.84 2.74
CA TYR A 27 5.63 -2.01 1.96
C TYR A 27 5.92 -1.58 0.53
N GLU A 28 7.17 -1.23 0.27
CA GLU A 28 7.61 -0.68 -1.01
C GLU A 28 7.43 -1.68 -2.14
N VAL A 29 7.79 -2.95 -1.92
CA VAL A 29 7.58 -4.03 -2.90
C VAL A 29 6.12 -4.15 -3.33
N ARG A 30 5.16 -4.00 -2.40
CA ARG A 30 3.72 -4.06 -2.72
C ARG A 30 3.26 -2.83 -3.52
N LYS A 31 3.84 -1.65 -3.26
CA LYS A 31 3.57 -0.43 -4.04
C LYS A 31 4.06 -0.61 -5.49
N LEU A 32 5.30 -1.04 -5.68
CA LEU A 32 5.87 -1.28 -7.01
C LEU A 32 5.05 -2.32 -7.79
N ASN A 33 4.64 -3.40 -7.14
CA ASN A 33 3.78 -4.42 -7.77
C ASN A 33 2.40 -3.86 -8.15
N ALA A 34 1.83 -2.96 -7.34
CA ALA A 34 0.55 -2.31 -7.64
C ALA A 34 0.64 -1.26 -8.75
N GLU A 35 1.81 -0.64 -8.95
CA GLU A 35 2.10 0.30 -10.04
C GLU A 35 2.28 -0.44 -11.37
N LYS A 36 2.92 -1.61 -11.35
CA LYS A 36 3.10 -2.47 -12.55
C LYS A 36 1.83 -3.18 -13.01
N ARG A 37 0.80 -3.31 -12.15
CA ARG A 37 -0.40 -4.10 -12.45
C ARG A 37 -1.38 -3.33 -13.36
N PRO A 38 -1.92 -3.94 -14.44
CA PRO A 38 -2.82 -3.26 -15.36
C PRO A 38 -4.10 -2.72 -14.70
N ARG A 39 -4.49 -1.49 -15.07
CA ARG A 39 -5.70 -0.83 -14.57
C ARG A 39 -6.59 -0.31 -15.71
N MET A 40 -7.90 -0.39 -15.53
CA MET A 40 -8.90 0.33 -16.34
C MET A 40 -9.80 1.13 -15.40
N LYS A 41 -9.95 2.44 -15.66
CA LYS A 41 -10.71 3.37 -14.79
C LYS A 41 -10.34 3.27 -13.30
N GLY A 42 -9.04 3.13 -13.01
CA GLY A 42 -8.50 3.01 -11.65
C GLY A 42 -8.61 1.63 -11.00
N ARG A 43 -9.35 0.68 -11.59
CA ARG A 43 -9.56 -0.68 -11.07
C ARG A 43 -8.55 -1.65 -11.68
N PHE A 44 -8.06 -2.60 -10.88
CA PHE A 44 -7.23 -3.69 -11.42
C PHE A 44 -8.08 -4.60 -12.30
N VAL A 45 -7.52 -4.99 -13.44
CA VAL A 45 -8.12 -5.99 -14.31
C VAL A 45 -7.49 -7.37 -14.07
N LYS A 46 -8.28 -8.43 -14.18
CA LYS A 46 -7.75 -9.80 -14.23
C LYS A 46 -7.03 -9.95 -15.57
N ARG A 47 -5.83 -10.54 -15.57
CA ARG A 47 -5.25 -11.02 -16.82
C ARG A 47 -6.20 -12.09 -17.34
N ALA A 48 -6.78 -11.88 -18.52
CA ALA A 48 -7.65 -12.87 -19.13
C ALA A 48 -6.90 -14.20 -19.17
N THR A 49 -7.34 -15.18 -18.39
CA THR A 49 -6.92 -16.56 -18.57
C THR A 49 -7.50 -16.96 -19.92
N ALA A 50 -6.63 -17.28 -20.86
CA ALA A 50 -6.97 -17.56 -22.26
C ALA A 50 -8.24 -18.41 -22.38
N GLY A 51 -9.31 -17.73 -22.78
CA GLY A 51 -10.50 -18.25 -23.43
C GLY A 51 -10.89 -17.22 -24.49
N GLY A 52 -9.94 -16.94 -25.40
CA GLY A 52 -10.09 -15.98 -26.49
C GLY A 52 -9.10 -14.81 -26.46
N GLY A 53 -7.99 -14.96 -27.19
CA GLY A 53 -7.28 -13.90 -27.94
C GLY A 53 -6.74 -12.67 -27.21
N ALA A 54 -5.43 -12.66 -26.93
CA ALA A 54 -4.45 -11.70 -27.46
C ALA A 54 -3.22 -11.63 -26.55
N SER A 55 -2.12 -12.20 -27.01
CA SER A 55 -0.77 -12.03 -26.50
C SER A 55 -0.26 -10.62 -26.80
N VAL A 56 0.29 -9.93 -25.80
CA VAL A 56 1.28 -8.87 -26.03
C VAL A 56 2.53 -9.24 -25.26
N ALA A 57 3.47 -9.85 -25.97
CA ALA A 57 4.85 -9.98 -25.53
C ALA A 57 5.53 -8.62 -25.71
N ILE A 58 6.03 -8.02 -24.64
CA ILE A 58 7.13 -7.06 -24.70
C ILE A 58 7.99 -7.29 -23.47
N ALA A 59 9.17 -7.89 -23.67
CA ALA A 59 10.45 -7.40 -23.19
C ALA A 59 11.51 -8.51 -23.32
N GLY A 60 12.13 -8.55 -24.50
CA GLY A 60 13.51 -9.00 -24.66
C GLY A 60 14.22 -7.95 -25.49
N LEU A 61 15.08 -7.14 -24.85
CA LEU A 61 16.19 -6.48 -25.51
C LEU A 61 17.28 -6.23 -24.46
N ALA A 62 18.40 -6.94 -24.67
CA ALA A 62 19.73 -6.79 -24.06
C ALA A 62 19.82 -6.83 -22.52
#